data_AF-A0A838QHW6-F1
#
_entry.id   AF-A0A838QHW6-F1
#
_cell.length_a   1.000
_cell.length_b   1.000
_cell.length_c   1.000
_cell.angle_alpha   90.00
_cell.angle_beta   90.00
_cell.angle_gamma   90.00
#
_symmetry.space_group_name_H-M   'P 1'
#
loop_
_entity.id
_entity.type
_entity.pdbx_description
1 polymer ?
#
loop_
_entity_poly.entity_id
_entity_poly.type
_entity_poly.pdbx_seq_one_letter_code
_entity_poly.pdbx_strand_id
1 'polypeptide(L)' 'MTIRLTRLMLVALALAACGDSPRTDPLVATQISVVGGNEQVGMVGSVLADPLAVSVTDAADNPVPDVTVTWS' A
#
# COMPACT_ATOMS: atom_id res chain seq x y z
N MET A 1 -47.23 -45.17 14.66
CA MET A 1 -47.39 -44.30 13.48
C MET A 1 -46.16 -43.40 13.40
N THR A 2 -45.27 -43.77 12.49
CA THR A 2 -43.89 -43.31 12.34
C THR A 2 -43.78 -42.13 11.36
N ILE A 3 -43.22 -41.00 11.79
CA ILE A 3 -42.60 -39.98 10.92
C ILE A 3 -41.34 -39.51 11.67
N ARG A 4 -40.23 -40.27 11.55
CA ARG A 4 -39.09 -40.02 10.65
C ARG A 4 -38.32 -38.72 10.98
N LEU A 5 -37.39 -38.88 11.93
CA LEU A 5 -36.03 -38.34 11.97
C LEU A 5 -35.57 -37.61 10.68
N THR A 6 -34.69 -36.61 10.90
CA THR A 6 -33.69 -36.01 9.99
C THR A 6 -34.05 -34.65 9.37
N ARG A 7 -33.41 -33.60 9.90
CA ARG A 7 -32.93 -32.34 9.25
C ARG A 7 -32.54 -31.38 10.40
N LEU A 8 -31.63 -31.79 11.29
CA LEU A 8 -30.20 -31.45 11.20
C LEU A 8 -29.96 -30.10 10.52
N MET A 9 -29.45 -29.16 11.32
CA MET A 9 -28.68 -27.95 10.99
C MET A 9 -28.47 -27.64 9.51
N LEU A 10 -28.67 -26.38 9.13
CA LEU A 10 -27.72 -25.63 8.30
C LEU A 10 -28.02 -24.13 8.46
N VAL A 11 -27.53 -23.55 9.55
CA VAL A 11 -27.26 -22.11 9.61
C VAL A 11 -26.05 -21.90 8.69
N ALA A 12 -26.29 -21.39 7.48
CA ALA A 12 -25.21 -20.99 6.59
C ALA A 12 -24.58 -19.70 7.13
N LEU A 13 -23.53 -19.85 7.95
CA LEU A 13 -22.68 -18.75 8.37
C LEU A 13 -21.90 -18.28 7.13
N ALA A 14 -22.29 -17.13 6.56
CA ALA A 14 -21.49 -16.44 5.57
C ALA A 14 -20.22 -15.91 6.28
N LEU A 15 -19.18 -16.74 6.32
CA LEU A 15 -17.84 -16.30 6.68
C LEU A 15 -17.42 -15.31 5.60
N ALA A 16 -17.36 -14.03 5.96
CA ALA A 16 -16.77 -12.99 5.14
C ALA A 16 -15.35 -13.45 4.73
N ALA A 17 -15.21 -13.83 3.46
CA ALA A 17 -13.91 -14.08 2.87
C ALA A 17 -13.21 -12.73 2.65
N CYS A 18 -12.60 -12.18 3.70
CA CYS A 18 -11.45 -11.31 3.48
C CYS A 18 -10.31 -12.24 3.04
N GLY A 19 -10.16 -12.39 1.73
CA GLY A 19 -8.96 -12.98 1.15
C GLY A 19 -7.83 -11.98 1.23
N ASP A 20 -7.16 -11.89 2.38
CA ASP A 20 -5.83 -11.29 2.46
C ASP A 20 -4.82 -12.28 1.83
N SER A 21 -4.88 -12.41 0.51
CA SER A 21 -3.80 -13.08 -0.22
C SER A 21 -2.59 -12.14 -0.18
N PRO A 22 -1.46 -12.55 0.42
CA PRO A 22 -0.27 -11.73 0.39
C PRO A 22 0.15 -11.56 -1.07
N ARG A 23 0.45 -10.33 -1.47
CA ARG A 23 0.96 -10.04 -2.80
C ARG A 23 2.33 -10.70 -2.93
N THR A 24 2.41 -11.77 -3.72
CA THR A 24 3.66 -12.51 -3.96
C THR A 24 4.45 -11.96 -5.14
N ASP A 25 3.93 -10.94 -5.83
CA ASP A 25 4.64 -10.31 -6.93
C ASP A 25 5.79 -9.46 -6.39
N PRO A 26 7.02 -9.60 -6.92
CA PRO A 26 8.13 -8.76 -6.52
C PRO A 26 7.85 -7.30 -6.87
N LEU A 27 7.97 -6.43 -5.88
CA LEU A 27 7.90 -4.98 -6.08
C LEU A 27 9.19 -4.51 -6.74
N VAL A 28 9.10 -4.08 -8.00
CA VAL A 28 10.23 -3.53 -8.76
C VAL A 28 10.02 -2.03 -8.87
N ALA A 29 10.93 -1.25 -8.28
CA ALA A 29 10.90 0.20 -8.39
C ALA A 29 11.09 0.63 -9.86
N THR A 30 10.14 1.41 -10.37
CA THR A 30 10.17 1.90 -11.76
C THR A 30 9.93 3.40 -11.87
N GLN A 31 9.40 4.02 -10.82
CA GLN A 31 9.00 5.42 -10.83
C GLN A 31 9.47 6.12 -9.55
N ILE A 32 9.78 7.41 -9.67
CA ILE A 32 10.04 8.32 -8.55
C ILE A 32 9.23 9.60 -8.76
N SER A 33 8.55 10.06 -7.72
CA SER A 33 7.75 11.29 -7.75
C SER A 33 8.04 12.17 -6.54
N VAL A 34 7.93 13.48 -6.73
CA VAL A 34 8.03 14.45 -5.64
C VAL A 34 6.70 14.46 -4.88
N VAL A 35 6.77 14.33 -3.56
CA VAL A 35 5.58 14.36 -2.68
C VAL A 35 5.56 15.56 -1.74
N GLY A 36 6.62 16.37 -1.69
CA GLY A 36 6.63 17.62 -0.93
C GLY A 36 7.96 18.36 -0.97
N GLY A 37 7.94 19.60 -0.49
CA GLY A 37 9.14 20.44 -0.29
C GLY A 37 9.81 20.96 -1.57
N ASN A 38 9.26 20.72 -2.75
CA ASN A 38 9.75 21.32 -3.99
C ASN A 38 9.35 22.80 -4.11
N GLU A 39 10.07 23.52 -4.97
CA GLU A 39 9.74 24.90 -5.38
C GLU A 39 9.67 25.92 -4.22
N GLN A 40 10.30 25.60 -3.10
CA GLN A 40 10.42 26.53 -1.98
C GLN A 40 11.35 27.70 -2.32
N VAL A 41 10.95 28.88 -1.87
CA VAL A 41 11.75 30.10 -1.96
C VAL A 41 12.14 30.52 -0.56
N GLY A 42 13.41 30.87 -0.38
CA GLY A 42 13.95 31.32 0.90
C GLY A 42 15.11 32.27 0.70
N MET A 43 15.58 32.85 1.80
CA MET A 43 16.79 33.66 1.77
C MET A 43 18.00 32.78 1.45
N VAL A 44 18.93 33.27 0.62
CA VAL A 44 20.16 32.55 0.31
C VAL A 44 20.91 32.20 1.60
N GLY A 45 21.29 30.93 1.76
CA GLY A 45 21.99 30.42 2.95
C GLY A 45 21.08 30.06 4.13
N SER A 46 19.76 30.25 4.02
CA SER A 46 18.81 29.79 5.03
C SER A 46 18.33 28.36 4.77
N VAL A 47 18.01 27.64 5.85
CA VAL A 47 17.31 26.34 5.77
C VAL A 47 15.86 26.60 5.35
N LEU A 48 15.39 25.87 4.34
CA LEU A 48 13.99 25.95 3.89
C LEU A 48 13.06 25.26 4.88
N ALA A 49 11.78 25.67 4.89
CA ALA A 49 10.82 25.23 5.89
C ALA A 49 10.54 23.73 5.82
N ASP A 50 10.35 23.22 4.61
CA ASP A 50 10.03 21.82 4.36
C ASP A 50 11.24 21.07 3.75
N PRO A 51 11.51 19.82 4.13
CA PRO A 51 12.47 18.99 3.42
C PRO A 51 11.91 18.55 2.06
N LEU A 52 12.77 18.37 1.06
CA LEU A 52 12.38 17.74 -0.20
C LEU A 52 12.06 16.26 0.06
N ALA A 53 10.83 15.85 -0.28
CA ALA A 53 10.34 14.50 -0.07
C ALA A 53 9.95 13.86 -1.41
N VAL A 54 10.31 12.59 -1.57
CA VAL A 54 10.01 11.78 -2.76
C VAL A 54 9.38 10.45 -2.38
N SER A 55 8.58 9.87 -3.28
CA SER A 55 8.04 8.52 -3.18
C SER A 55 8.56 7.68 -4.34
N VAL A 56 8.88 6.42 -4.06
CA VAL A 56 9.31 5.43 -5.06
C VAL A 56 8.22 4.38 -5.21
N THR A 57 7.77 4.17 -6.44
CA THR A 57 6.69 3.23 -6.75
C THR A 57 7.04 2.26 -7.87
N ASP A 58 6.33 1.14 -7.92
CA ASP A 58 6.33 0.22 -9.04
C ASP A 58 5.46 0.74 -10.21
N ALA A 59 5.32 -0.05 -11.27
CA ALA A 59 4.55 0.32 -12.46
C ALA A 59 3.03 0.33 -12.22
N ALA A 60 2.58 -0.18 -11.07
CA ALA A 60 1.18 -0.22 -10.65
C ALA A 60 0.96 0.69 -9.41
N ASP A 61 1.80 1.71 -9.23
CA ASP A 61 1.73 2.73 -8.18
C ASP A 61 1.80 2.21 -6.74
N ASN A 62 2.36 1.02 -6.52
CA ASN A 62 2.58 0.49 -5.17
C ASN A 62 3.91 1.01 -4.61
N PRO A 63 3.96 1.48 -3.36
CA PRO A 63 5.20 1.95 -2.74
C PRO A 63 6.21 0.81 -2.61
N VAL A 64 7.46 1.08 -2.99
CA VAL A 64 8.56 0.11 -2.90
C VAL A 64 9.47 0.49 -1.73
N PRO A 65 9.54 -0.31 -0.65
CA PRO A 65 10.38 -0.02 0.51
C PRO A 65 11.87 -0.25 0.23
N ASP A 66 12.73 0.29 1.09
CA ASP A 66 14.18 0.04 1.15
C ASP A 66 14.96 0.40 -0.13
N VAL A 67 14.39 1.25 -0.99
CA VAL A 67 15.09 1.80 -2.17
C VAL A 67 16.04 2.92 -1.74
N THR A 68 17.31 2.80 -2.13
CA THR A 68 18.31 3.87 -1.90
C THR A 68 18.10 5.02 -2.88
N VAL A 69 17.91 6.24 -2.37
CA VAL A 69 17.79 7.47 -3.17
C VAL A 69 19.07 8.28 -3.06
N THR A 70 19.63 8.68 -4.21
CA THR A 70 20.81 9.54 -4.31
C THR A 70 20.43 10.95 -4.75
N TRP A 71 21.03 11.97 -4.13
CA TRP A 71 20.78 13.39 -4.40
C TRP A 71 21.97 14.03 -5.13
N SER A 72 21.71 14.99 -6.03
CA SER A 72 22.71 15.72 -6.82
C SER A 72 22.41 17.20 -6.91
#